data_AF-A0A5E6NTF7-F1
#
_entry.id   AF-A0A5E6NTF7-F1
#
_cell.length_a   1.000
_cell.length_b   1.000
_cell.length_c   1.000
_cell.angle_alpha   90.00
_cell.angle_beta   90.00
_cell.angle_gamma   90.00
#
_symmetry.space_group_name_H-M   'P 1'
#
loop_
_entity.id
_entity.type
_entity.pdbx_description
1 polymer ?
#
loop_
_entity_poly.entity_id
_entity_poly.type
_entity_poly.pdbx_seq_one_letter_code
_entity_poly.pdbx_strand_id
1 'polypeptide(L)'
;MSLTRRQKWRFEKIQAERIARSNKAADNSQDLDSNASAQTGLVITRYGQHLLVESNLGNLVQCTARRNIDLSVAGDQVIFQTTDNNKGIVTALLERDNSLKRSNKLIAANIDELCLVVAIEPHYQFDLIDRYLIVAENQNLPIRLIVNKIELSNNIKQVKSDFAMYEAYRLSSELFKRKNTNRHCCATSPT
;
A
#
# COMPACT_ATOMS: atom_id res chain seq x y z
N MET A 1 -15.54 -21.22 -4.83
CA MET A 1 -16.13 -22.12 -3.82
C MET A 1 -15.74 -21.61 -2.45
N SER A 2 -16.70 -21.24 -1.60
CA SER A 2 -16.43 -20.73 -0.25
C SER A 2 -15.91 -21.85 0.66
N LEU A 3 -14.82 -21.59 1.38
CA LEU A 3 -14.20 -22.54 2.30
C LEU A 3 -15.15 -22.84 3.47
N THR A 4 -15.27 -24.12 3.84
CA THR A 4 -16.12 -24.57 4.95
C THR A 4 -15.57 -24.05 6.28
N ARG A 5 -16.43 -23.79 7.28
CA ARG A 5 -16.05 -23.27 8.62
C ARG A 5 -14.89 -24.04 9.29
N ARG A 6 -14.80 -25.36 9.06
CA ARG A 6 -13.71 -26.22 9.55
C ARG A 6 -12.38 -26.03 8.79
N GLN A 7 -12.43 -25.68 7.50
CA GLN A 7 -11.24 -25.38 6.70
C GLN A 7 -10.67 -24.02 7.11
N LYS A 8 -11.53 -23.01 7.29
CA LYS A 8 -11.14 -21.68 7.77
C LYS A 8 -10.39 -21.73 9.11
N TRP A 9 -10.90 -22.48 10.08
CA TRP A 9 -10.23 -22.67 11.38
C TRP A 9 -8.86 -23.34 11.26
N ARG A 10 -8.70 -24.31 10.34
CA ARG A 10 -7.38 -24.92 10.08
C ARG A 10 -6.41 -23.92 9.45
N PHE A 11 -6.90 -23.05 8.56
CA PHE A 11 -6.10 -21.97 7.97
C PHE A 11 -5.63 -20.97 9.02
N GLU A 12 -6.55 -20.47 9.84
CA GLU A 12 -6.27 -19.54 10.95
C GLU A 12 -5.28 -20.16 11.95
N LYS A 13 -5.46 -21.43 12.31
CA LYS A 13 -4.56 -22.15 13.21
C LYS A 13 -3.15 -22.31 12.62
N ILE A 14 -3.03 -22.67 11.34
CA ILE A 14 -1.73 -22.81 10.66
C ILE A 14 -1.04 -21.45 10.50
N GLN A 15 -1.80 -20.38 10.22
CA GLN A 15 -1.28 -19.02 10.12
C GLN A 15 -0.76 -18.54 11.48
N ALA A 16 -1.56 -18.68 12.54
CA ALA A 16 -1.17 -18.30 13.91
C ALA A 16 0.06 -19.08 14.39
N GLU A 17 0.15 -20.38 14.11
CA GLU A 17 1.30 -21.20 14.50
C GLU A 17 2.58 -20.78 13.77
N ARG A 18 2.49 -20.34 12.52
CA ARG A 18 3.64 -19.85 11.74
C ARG A 18 4.10 -18.46 12.16
N ILE A 19 3.16 -17.55 12.44
CA ILE A 19 3.46 -16.22 13.00
C ILE A 19 4.17 -16.41 14.36
N ALA A 20 3.65 -17.30 15.20
CA ALA A 20 4.26 -17.59 16.50
C ALA A 20 5.67 -18.20 16.38
N ARG A 21 5.93 -19.05 15.36
CA ARG A 21 7.28 -19.55 15.08
C ARG A 21 8.22 -18.47 14.54
N SER A 22 7.73 -17.57 13.69
CA SER A 22 8.52 -16.42 13.20
C SER A 22 8.91 -15.49 14.34
N ASN A 23 7.98 -15.19 15.25
CA ASN A 23 8.27 -14.37 16.43
C ASN A 23 9.24 -15.08 17.39
N LYS A 24 9.11 -16.40 17.59
CA LYS A 24 10.10 -17.18 18.37
C LYS A 24 11.48 -17.28 17.72
N ALA A 25 11.55 -17.35 16.39
CA ALA A 25 12.81 -17.35 15.65
C ALA A 25 13.49 -15.97 15.64
N ALA A 26 12.73 -14.88 15.80
CA ALA A 26 13.28 -13.55 16.03
C ALA A 26 13.94 -13.41 17.42
N ASP A 27 13.43 -14.13 18.44
CA ASP A 27 13.96 -14.10 19.81
C ASP A 27 15.14 -15.06 20.06
N ASN A 28 15.26 -16.17 19.32
CA ASN A 28 16.35 -17.15 19.49
C ASN A 28 17.26 -17.20 18.26
N SER A 29 18.35 -16.45 18.30
CA SER A 29 19.46 -16.58 17.35
C SER A 29 20.32 -17.80 17.67
N GLN A 30 19.81 -19.01 17.40
CA GLN A 30 20.60 -20.24 17.19
C GLN A 30 19.63 -21.41 16.96
N ASP A 31 19.50 -21.83 15.71
CA ASP A 31 19.53 -23.25 15.32
C ASP A 31 19.56 -23.36 13.78
N LEU A 32 20.59 -24.05 13.28
CA LEU A 32 20.91 -24.25 11.88
C LEU A 32 20.18 -25.48 11.35
N ASP A 33 19.26 -25.28 10.41
CA ASP A 33 18.85 -26.31 9.45
C ASP A 33 18.88 -25.72 8.04
N SER A 34 19.55 -26.42 7.13
CA SER A 34 19.71 -26.10 5.71
C SER A 34 18.39 -26.19 4.94
N ASN A 35 17.48 -25.25 5.19
CA ASN A 35 16.31 -24.93 4.41
C ASN A 35 16.10 -23.43 4.59
N ALA A 36 16.26 -22.65 3.52
CA ALA A 36 16.24 -21.19 3.51
C ALA A 36 15.33 -20.59 4.60
N SER A 37 15.97 -19.91 5.56
CA SER A 37 15.30 -19.28 6.70
C SER A 37 14.11 -18.48 6.21
N ALA A 38 12.95 -18.66 6.84
CA ALA A 38 11.78 -17.84 6.55
C ALA A 38 12.12 -16.37 6.84
N GLN A 39 11.87 -15.50 5.88
CA GLN A 39 12.14 -14.07 5.96
C GLN A 39 10.86 -13.29 5.68
N THR A 40 10.74 -12.12 6.29
CA THR A 40 9.69 -11.17 5.95
C THR A 40 10.08 -10.35 4.73
N GLY A 41 9.09 -9.89 3.98
CA GLY A 41 9.28 -8.97 2.87
C GLY A 41 8.00 -8.25 2.48
N LEU A 42 8.15 -7.24 1.64
CA LEU A 42 7.07 -6.39 1.13
C LEU A 42 6.73 -6.79 -0.30
N VAL A 43 5.45 -7.01 -0.59
CA VAL A 43 4.99 -7.25 -1.96
C VAL A 43 5.00 -5.93 -2.72
N ILE A 44 5.88 -5.83 -3.73
CA ILE A 44 5.98 -4.66 -4.61
C ILE A 44 4.92 -4.75 -5.71
N THR A 45 4.81 -5.91 -6.35
CA THR A 45 3.83 -6.13 -7.41
C THR A 45 3.47 -7.60 -7.55
N ARG A 46 2.32 -7.87 -8.15
CA ARG A 46 1.84 -9.20 -8.47
C ARG A 46 1.38 -9.24 -9.93
N TYR A 47 1.89 -10.21 -10.68
CA TYR A 47 1.51 -10.47 -12.05
C TYR A 47 1.16 -11.96 -12.21
N GLY A 48 -0.13 -12.27 -12.04
CA GLY A 48 -0.65 -13.63 -12.10
C GLY A 48 -0.22 -14.47 -10.89
N GLN A 49 0.59 -15.51 -11.15
CA GLN A 49 1.10 -16.44 -10.15
C GLN A 49 2.42 -15.97 -9.50
N HIS A 50 3.12 -15.04 -10.15
CA HIS A 50 4.39 -14.51 -9.68
C HIS A 50 4.18 -13.20 -8.91
N LEU A 51 5.04 -12.99 -7.92
CA LEU A 51 5.10 -11.81 -7.08
C LEU A 51 6.53 -11.30 -7.06
N LEU A 52 6.70 -9.99 -7.01
CA LEU A 52 7.97 -9.38 -6.72
C LEU A 52 7.95 -8.95 -5.25
N VAL A 53 8.84 -9.53 -4.44
CA VAL A 53 8.92 -9.26 -3.00
C VAL A 53 10.26 -8.60 -2.71
N GLU A 54 10.23 -7.46 -2.04
CA GLU A 54 11.42 -6.81 -1.48
C GLU A 54 11.69 -7.41 -0.09
N SER A 55 12.89 -7.95 0.12
CA SER A 55 13.31 -8.44 1.44
C SER A 55 13.63 -7.28 2.37
N ASN A 56 13.71 -7.54 3.68
CA ASN A 56 14.17 -6.52 4.65
C ASN A 56 15.57 -5.95 4.37
N LEU A 57 16.36 -6.61 3.49
CA LEU A 57 17.68 -6.14 3.05
C LEU A 57 17.61 -5.27 1.79
N GLY A 58 16.42 -4.98 1.26
CA GLY A 58 16.21 -4.21 0.03
C GLY A 58 16.41 -5.01 -1.26
N ASN A 59 16.57 -6.33 -1.18
CA ASN A 59 16.76 -7.17 -2.36
C ASN A 59 15.42 -7.60 -2.94
N LEU A 60 15.26 -7.44 -4.25
CA LEU A 60 14.06 -7.89 -4.97
C LEU A 60 14.16 -9.37 -5.32
N VAL A 61 13.20 -10.17 -4.86
CA VAL A 61 13.12 -11.61 -5.08
C VAL A 61 11.83 -11.95 -5.81
N GLN A 62 11.96 -12.66 -6.93
CA GLN A 62 10.80 -13.18 -7.64
C GLN A 62 10.24 -14.39 -6.91
N CYS A 63 9.02 -14.26 -6.41
CA CYS A 63 8.35 -15.26 -5.62
C CYS A 63 7.14 -15.88 -6.32
N THR A 64 6.72 -17.06 -5.88
CA THR A 64 5.40 -17.64 -6.21
C THR A 64 4.60 -17.86 -4.93
N ALA A 65 3.28 -17.67 -5.00
CA ALA A 65 2.40 -17.93 -3.86
C ALA A 65 2.00 -19.40 -3.80
N ARG A 66 2.02 -20.01 -2.60
CA ARG A 66 1.35 -21.31 -2.39
C ARG A 66 -0.15 -21.16 -2.67
N ARG A 67 -0.79 -22.22 -3.21
CA ARG A 67 -2.23 -22.27 -3.58
C ARG A 67 -3.22 -21.93 -2.46
N ASN A 68 -2.75 -21.90 -1.22
CA ASN A 68 -3.53 -21.88 0.01
C ASN A 68 -3.37 -20.55 0.78
N ILE A 69 -2.88 -19.52 0.12
CA ILE A 69 -2.68 -18.18 0.70
C ILE A 69 -3.71 -17.26 0.05
N ASP A 70 -4.24 -16.33 0.84
CA ASP A 70 -5.13 -15.28 0.35
C ASP A 70 -4.47 -14.47 -0.76
N LEU A 71 -5.29 -13.76 -1.53
CA LEU A 71 -4.79 -12.89 -2.57
C LEU A 71 -3.92 -11.78 -1.95
N SER A 72 -2.62 -11.87 -2.15
CA SER A 72 -1.69 -10.77 -1.86
C SER A 72 -1.71 -9.71 -2.96
N VAL A 73 -1.57 -8.46 -2.54
CA VAL A 73 -1.55 -7.24 -3.35
C VAL A 73 -0.31 -6.40 -3.02
N ALA A 74 -0.08 -5.32 -3.77
CA ALA A 74 1.00 -4.39 -3.44
C ALA A 74 0.81 -3.78 -2.04
N GLY A 75 1.90 -3.68 -1.29
CA GLY A 75 1.94 -3.19 0.09
C GLY A 75 1.70 -4.26 1.16
N ASP A 76 1.29 -5.48 0.77
CA ASP A 76 1.18 -6.58 1.73
C ASP A 76 2.56 -7.00 2.27
N GLN A 77 2.65 -7.19 3.58
CA GLN A 77 3.80 -7.85 4.19
C GLN A 77 3.61 -9.36 4.17
N VAL A 78 4.65 -10.09 3.78
CA VAL A 78 4.60 -11.55 3.57
C VAL A 78 5.79 -12.24 4.22
N ILE A 79 5.59 -13.51 4.57
CA ILE A 79 6.69 -14.41 4.95
C ILE A 79 7.00 -15.29 3.74
N PHE A 80 8.24 -15.25 3.27
CA PHE A 80 8.71 -16.03 2.14
C PHE A 80 10.02 -16.76 2.47
N GLN A 81 10.30 -17.81 1.70
CA GLN A 81 11.55 -18.56 1.78
C GLN A 81 12.24 -18.49 0.43
N THR A 82 13.53 -18.19 0.41
CA THR A 82 14.34 -18.25 -0.80
C THR A 82 14.59 -19.72 -1.19
N THR A 83 14.92 -19.94 -2.45
CA THR A 83 15.30 -21.24 -2.99
C THR A 83 16.58 -21.04 -3.79
N ASP A 84 17.36 -22.08 -3.98
CA ASP A 84 18.71 -22.05 -4.57
C ASP A 84 18.80 -21.31 -5.92
N ASN A 85 17.68 -21.23 -6.65
CA ASN A 85 17.59 -20.57 -7.97
C ASN A 85 17.21 -19.07 -7.90
N ASN A 86 17.54 -18.37 -6.81
CA ASN A 86 17.22 -16.94 -6.62
C ASN A 86 15.72 -16.62 -6.75
N LYS A 87 14.87 -17.63 -6.48
CA LYS A 87 13.41 -17.54 -6.47
C LYS A 87 12.92 -17.71 -5.04
N GLY A 88 11.75 -17.17 -4.75
CA GLY A 88 11.11 -17.34 -3.46
C GLY A 88 9.77 -18.07 -3.54
N ILE A 89 9.34 -18.61 -2.40
CA ILE A 89 7.98 -19.11 -2.21
C ILE A 89 7.38 -18.34 -1.05
N VAL A 90 6.28 -17.64 -1.31
CA VAL A 90 5.49 -16.99 -0.26
C VAL A 90 4.74 -18.08 0.50
N THR A 91 4.91 -18.09 1.82
CA THR A 91 4.38 -19.12 2.73
C THR A 91 3.24 -18.63 3.60
N ALA A 92 3.21 -17.34 3.91
CA ALA A 92 2.16 -16.69 4.67
C ALA A 92 2.04 -15.20 4.32
N LEU A 93 0.86 -14.64 4.61
CA LEU A 93 0.54 -13.22 4.55
C LEU A 93 0.40 -12.72 5.99
N LEU A 94 0.94 -11.56 6.31
CA LEU A 94 0.76 -10.91 7.61
C LEU A 94 -0.58 -10.16 7.65
N GLU A 95 -1.02 -9.78 8.86
CA GLU A 95 -2.24 -8.99 9.02
C GLU A 95 -2.09 -7.62 8.36
N ARG A 96 -3.22 -7.09 7.87
CA ARG A 96 -3.28 -5.80 7.18
C ARG A 96 -3.76 -4.74 8.13
N ASP A 97 -3.08 -3.60 8.15
CA ASP A 97 -3.51 -2.44 8.93
C ASP A 97 -4.68 -1.73 8.23
N ASN A 98 -4.61 -1.61 6.90
CA ASN A 98 -5.67 -1.04 6.09
C ASN A 98 -5.70 -1.68 4.69
N SER A 99 -6.76 -1.39 3.93
CA SER A 99 -6.94 -1.97 2.60
C SER A 99 -7.69 -1.04 1.66
N LEU A 100 -7.27 -0.97 0.39
CA LEU A 100 -7.98 -0.26 -0.66
C LEU A 100 -8.69 -1.25 -1.59
N LYS A 101 -10.01 -1.09 -1.72
CA LYS A 101 -10.87 -1.97 -2.53
C LYS A 101 -11.62 -1.18 -3.59
N ARG A 102 -11.80 -1.80 -4.77
CA ARG A 102 -12.65 -1.28 -5.85
C ARG A 102 -13.60 -2.39 -6.31
N SER A 103 -14.90 -2.13 -6.28
CA SER A 103 -15.92 -3.11 -6.70
C SER A 103 -15.70 -4.49 -6.06
N ASN A 104 -15.45 -4.51 -4.75
CA ASN A 104 -15.13 -5.70 -3.93
C ASN A 104 -13.81 -6.43 -4.28
N LYS A 105 -12.96 -5.87 -5.14
CA LYS A 105 -11.61 -6.40 -5.41
C LYS A 105 -10.56 -5.60 -4.63
N LEU A 106 -9.69 -6.31 -3.92
CA LEU A 106 -8.55 -5.72 -3.23
C LEU A 106 -7.51 -5.25 -4.26
N ILE A 107 -7.07 -4.00 -4.15
CA ILE A 107 -6.08 -3.38 -5.05
C ILE A 107 -4.73 -3.23 -4.36
N ALA A 108 -4.75 -2.73 -3.12
CA ALA A 108 -3.55 -2.45 -2.33
C ALA A 108 -3.88 -2.58 -0.83
N ALA A 109 -2.86 -2.73 -0.01
CA ALA A 109 -2.95 -2.85 1.44
C ALA A 109 -1.80 -2.10 2.12
N ASN A 110 -1.94 -1.83 3.42
CA ASN A 110 -0.95 -1.14 4.24
C ASN A 110 -0.47 0.18 3.60
N ILE A 111 -1.43 1.00 3.20
CA ILE A 111 -1.21 2.30 2.59
C ILE A 111 -1.04 3.32 3.70
N ASP A 112 0.09 4.01 3.72
CA ASP A 112 0.36 5.06 4.71
C ASP A 112 -0.46 6.33 4.42
N GLU A 113 -0.58 6.70 3.13
CA GLU A 113 -1.23 7.94 2.71
C GLU A 113 -1.84 7.82 1.30
N LEU A 114 -3.04 8.37 1.12
CA LEU A 114 -3.74 8.50 -0.14
C LEU A 114 -3.60 9.93 -0.66
N CYS A 115 -2.96 10.13 -1.81
CA CYS A 115 -2.88 11.45 -2.46
C CYS A 115 -3.97 11.61 -3.52
N LEU A 116 -5.00 12.43 -3.25
CA LEU A 116 -6.04 12.80 -4.20
C LEU A 116 -5.57 14.01 -5.04
N VAL A 117 -5.25 13.77 -6.31
CA VAL A 117 -4.79 14.83 -7.22
C VAL A 117 -5.95 15.36 -8.05
N VAL A 118 -6.26 16.64 -7.90
CA VAL A 118 -7.21 17.39 -8.73
C VAL A 118 -6.46 18.38 -9.60
N ALA A 119 -6.99 18.73 -10.77
CA ALA A 119 -6.39 19.73 -11.65
C ALA A 119 -7.33 20.92 -11.83
N ILE A 120 -6.77 22.08 -12.16
CA ILE A 120 -7.57 23.24 -12.56
C ILE A 120 -8.25 23.01 -13.91
N GLU A 121 -7.57 22.28 -14.79
CA GLU A 121 -8.07 21.90 -16.10
C GLU A 121 -7.84 20.40 -16.38
N PRO A 122 -8.90 19.61 -16.64
CA PRO A 122 -10.32 19.98 -16.64
C PRO A 122 -10.79 20.46 -15.26
N HIS A 123 -11.86 21.26 -15.23
CA HIS A 123 -12.35 21.86 -13.99
C HIS A 123 -12.66 20.78 -12.94
N TYR A 124 -12.22 21.00 -11.70
CA TYR A 124 -12.46 20.09 -10.59
C TYR A 124 -13.95 19.99 -10.28
N GLN A 125 -14.37 18.83 -9.80
CA GLN A 125 -15.74 18.56 -9.40
C GLN A 125 -15.77 18.22 -7.92
N PHE A 126 -16.35 19.10 -7.10
CA PHE A 126 -16.42 18.91 -5.64
C PHE A 126 -17.11 17.59 -5.27
N ASP A 127 -18.19 17.23 -5.96
CA ASP A 127 -18.88 15.95 -5.78
C ASP A 127 -17.95 14.72 -5.89
N LEU A 128 -16.93 14.78 -6.75
CA LEU A 128 -15.97 13.68 -6.87
C LEU A 128 -14.98 13.71 -5.70
N ILE A 129 -14.53 14.89 -5.31
CA ILE A 129 -13.60 15.08 -4.19
C ILE A 129 -14.24 14.54 -2.91
N ASP A 130 -15.47 14.94 -2.61
CA ASP A 130 -16.22 14.51 -1.43
C ASP A 130 -16.39 12.99 -1.38
N ARG A 131 -16.70 12.36 -2.53
CA ARG A 131 -16.80 10.89 -2.60
C ARG A 131 -15.48 10.21 -2.24
N TYR A 132 -14.34 10.75 -2.70
CA TYR A 132 -13.04 10.17 -2.34
C TYR A 132 -12.67 10.41 -0.89
N LEU A 133 -13.01 11.56 -0.32
CA LEU A 133 -12.84 11.83 1.11
C LEU A 133 -13.63 10.83 1.97
N ILE A 134 -14.90 10.61 1.61
CA ILE A 134 -15.75 9.61 2.28
C ILE A 134 -15.15 8.20 2.15
N VAL A 135 -14.63 7.83 0.98
CA VAL A 135 -13.99 6.52 0.79
C VAL A 135 -12.74 6.38 1.65
N ALA A 136 -11.90 7.42 1.73
CA ALA A 136 -10.69 7.39 2.54
C ALA A 136 -11.00 7.23 4.03
N GLU A 137 -11.95 8.02 4.54
CA GLU A 137 -12.40 7.94 5.93
C GLU A 137 -12.98 6.55 6.26
N ASN A 138 -13.84 6.01 5.38
CA ASN A 138 -14.41 4.67 5.56
C ASN A 138 -13.38 3.54 5.54
N GLN A 139 -12.19 3.76 4.97
CA GLN A 139 -11.09 2.79 4.96
C GLN A 139 -10.01 3.12 6.00
N ASN A 140 -10.22 4.12 6.87
CA ASN A 140 -9.23 4.66 7.80
C ASN A 140 -7.89 4.99 7.12
N LEU A 141 -7.96 5.58 5.92
CA LEU A 141 -6.79 5.98 5.15
C LEU A 141 -6.56 7.48 5.30
N PRO A 142 -5.38 7.93 5.79
CA PRO A 142 -5.00 9.32 5.72
C PRO A 142 -5.01 9.79 4.26
N ILE A 143 -5.65 10.93 3.97
CA ILE A 143 -5.77 11.47 2.62
C ILE A 143 -5.18 12.89 2.54
N ARG A 144 -4.49 13.19 1.43
CA ARG A 144 -3.95 14.51 1.06
C ARG A 144 -4.54 14.97 -0.27
N LEU A 145 -5.03 16.21 -0.33
CA LEU A 145 -5.58 16.81 -1.54
C LEU A 145 -4.52 17.68 -2.20
N ILE A 146 -4.20 17.37 -3.46
CA ILE A 146 -3.18 18.05 -4.24
C ILE A 146 -3.86 18.74 -5.41
N VAL A 147 -3.72 20.07 -5.50
CA VAL A 147 -4.23 20.84 -6.64
C VAL A 147 -3.09 21.07 -7.63
N ASN A 148 -3.20 20.41 -8.77
CA ASN A 148 -2.25 20.41 -9.87
C ASN A 148 -2.65 21.40 -10.98
N LYS A 149 -1.68 21.74 -11.84
CA LYS A 149 -1.83 22.67 -12.96
C LYS A 149 -2.27 24.07 -12.54
N ILE A 150 -1.76 24.55 -11.41
CA ILE A 150 -2.14 25.84 -10.84
C ILE A 150 -1.79 27.02 -11.76
N GLU A 151 -0.79 26.82 -12.62
CA GLU A 151 -0.34 27.78 -13.62
C GLU A 151 -1.38 28.09 -14.69
N LEU A 152 -2.40 27.24 -14.87
CA LEU A 152 -3.48 27.47 -15.83
C LEU A 152 -4.59 28.36 -15.26
N SER A 153 -4.56 28.70 -13.97
CA SER A 153 -5.56 29.58 -13.37
C SER A 153 -5.23 31.05 -13.58
N ASN A 154 -6.18 31.77 -14.16
CA ASN A 154 -6.18 33.22 -14.18
C ASN A 154 -6.57 33.83 -12.82
N ASN A 155 -7.09 33.03 -11.88
CA ASN A 155 -7.57 33.51 -10.58
C ASN A 155 -7.24 32.51 -9.44
N ILE A 156 -5.98 32.52 -9.00
CA ILE A 156 -5.49 31.68 -7.90
C ILE A 156 -6.22 31.97 -6.58
N LYS A 157 -6.71 33.20 -6.37
CA LYS A 157 -7.45 33.55 -5.15
C LYS A 157 -8.77 32.79 -5.06
N GLN A 158 -9.48 32.65 -6.19
CA GLN A 158 -10.69 31.84 -6.24
C GLN A 158 -10.39 30.38 -5.91
N VAL A 159 -9.35 29.81 -6.51
CA VAL A 159 -8.94 28.42 -6.25
C VAL A 159 -8.64 28.21 -4.77
N LYS A 160 -7.91 29.13 -4.13
CA LYS A 160 -7.67 29.06 -2.67
C LYS A 160 -8.97 29.12 -1.87
N SER A 161 -9.90 29.99 -2.25
CA SER A 161 -11.21 30.09 -1.59
C SER A 161 -12.03 28.81 -1.74
N ASP A 162 -12.04 28.24 -2.93
CA ASP A 162 -12.76 27.00 -3.25
C ASP A 162 -12.25 25.81 -2.43
N PHE A 163 -10.94 25.77 -2.18
CA PHE A 163 -10.32 24.69 -1.41
C PHE A 163 -10.17 24.97 0.09
N ALA A 164 -10.52 26.17 0.57
CA ALA A 164 -10.35 26.55 1.98
C ALA A 164 -11.12 25.63 2.95
N MET A 165 -12.30 25.14 2.54
CA MET A 165 -13.09 24.20 3.35
C MET A 165 -12.39 22.86 3.60
N TYR A 166 -11.45 22.50 2.73
CA TYR A 166 -10.74 21.23 2.80
C TYR A 166 -9.48 21.28 3.69
N GLU A 167 -8.93 22.47 3.99
CA GLU A 167 -7.76 22.60 4.87
C GLU A 167 -7.99 22.02 6.28
N ALA A 168 -9.26 21.99 6.74
CA ALA A 168 -9.64 21.42 8.03
C ALA A 168 -9.44 19.90 8.13
N TYR A 169 -9.41 19.16 7.01
CA TYR A 169 -9.31 17.69 7.01
C TYR A 169 -7.85 17.17 7.07
N ARG A 170 -6.93 17.95 7.67
CA ARG A 170 -5.49 17.62 7.69
C ARG A 170 -4.88 17.54 6.27
N LEU A 171 -5.57 18.13 5.30
CA LEU A 171 -5.13 18.18 3.91
C LEU A 171 -4.02 19.22 3.79
N SER A 172 -2.79 18.77 3.58
CA SER A 172 -1.74 19.65 3.06
C SER A 172 -2.11 19.98 1.62
N SER A 173 -2.67 21.18 1.39
CA SER A 173 -2.98 21.71 0.05
C SER A 173 -1.68 22.12 -0.64
N GLU A 174 -0.87 21.13 -1.03
CA GLU A 174 0.35 21.39 -1.78
C GLU A 174 0.03 21.75 -3.22
N LEU A 175 0.16 23.04 -3.52
CA LEU A 175 0.04 23.59 -4.86
C LEU A 175 1.30 23.26 -5.65
N PHE A 176 1.23 22.27 -6.53
CA PHE A 176 2.38 21.85 -7.34
C PHE A 176 2.37 22.54 -8.71
N LYS A 177 3.47 23.21 -9.06
CA LYS A 177 3.72 23.75 -10.41
C LYS A 177 4.52 22.75 -11.24
N ARG A 178 4.22 22.65 -12.53
CA ARG A 178 5.09 21.92 -13.47
C ARG A 178 6.49 22.57 -13.51
N LYS A 179 7.50 21.93 -12.92
CA LYS A 179 8.91 22.27 -13.18
C LYS A 179 9.34 21.66 -14.51
N ASN A 180 9.34 22.47 -15.56
CA ASN A 180 9.96 22.10 -16.83
C ASN A 180 11.47 22.36 -16.69
N THR A 181 12.21 21.42 -16.09
CA THR A 181 13.67 21.15 -16.23
C THR A 181 14.17 20.29 -15.06
N ASN A 182 15.11 19.38 -15.34
CA ASN A 182 15.87 18.58 -14.38
C ASN A 182 16.38 19.43 -13.20
N ARG A 183 15.72 19.36 -12.03
CA ARG A 183 16.30 19.36 -10.65
C ARG A 183 15.24 19.73 -9.60
N HIS A 184 15.14 18.86 -8.59
CA HIS A 184 14.59 19.01 -7.24
C HIS A 184 13.26 19.76 -7.06
N CYS A 185 12.21 19.03 -6.67
CA CYS A 185 10.97 19.57 -6.11
C CYS A 185 11.28 20.41 -4.86
N CYS A 186 10.92 21.70 -4.85
CA CYS A 186 10.85 22.47 -3.62
C CYS A 186 9.38 22.63 -3.28
N ALA A 187 8.97 22.06 -2.14
CA ALA A 187 7.72 22.44 -1.50
C ALA A 187 7.85 23.88 -1.02
N THR A 188 6.88 24.73 -1.33
CA THR A 188 6.73 26.02 -0.64
C THR A 188 5.84 25.78 0.56
N SER A 189 6.43 25.72 1.75
CA SER A 189 5.72 25.71 3.02
C SER A 189 4.98 27.05 3.22
N PRO A 190 3.76 27.06 3.79
CA PRO A 190 3.09 28.30 4.14
C PRO A 190 3.75 28.90 5.40
N THR A 191 3.94 30.22 5.39
CA THR A 191 4.24 31.05 6.57
C THR A 191 2.98 31.35 7.35
#